data_AF-A0A9P7C376-F1
#
_entry.id   AF-A0A9P7C376-F1
#
_cell.length_a   1.000
_cell.length_b   1.000
_cell.length_c   1.000
_cell.angle_alpha   90.00
_cell.angle_beta   90.00
_cell.angle_gamma   90.00
#
_symmetry.space_group_name_H-M   'P 1'
#
loop_
_entity.id
_entity.type
_entity.pdbx_description
1 polymer ?
#
loop_
_entity_poly.entity_id
_entity_poly.type
_entity_poly.pdbx_seq_one_letter_code
_entity_poly.pdbx_strand_id
1 'polypeptide(L)'
;MAYADDIAVFLVDPSELHALLDTLDLYSRASNARLNRQKTLAISLSGQPQQSWQSTLSSHGITQWHDRSDSTAAIYLGYPLTSANH
;
A
#
# COMPACT_ATOMS: atom_id res chain seq x y z
N MET A 1 8.35 3.75 -6.57
CA MET A 1 8.43 3.36 -7.99
C MET A 1 7.10 3.70 -8.63
N ALA A 2 7.08 4.24 -9.84
CA ALA A 2 5.84 4.50 -10.56
C ALA A 2 5.98 3.93 -11.97
N TYR A 3 4.99 3.15 -12.41
CA TYR A 3 4.90 2.62 -13.75
C TYR A 3 3.49 2.88 -14.28
N ALA A 4 3.39 3.75 -15.29
CA ALA A 4 2.10 4.26 -15.77
C ALA A 4 1.25 4.77 -14.60
N ASP A 5 0.09 4.15 -14.34
CA ASP A 5 -0.83 4.51 -13.27
C ASP A 5 -0.56 3.76 -11.95
N ASP A 6 0.35 2.77 -11.95
CA ASP A 6 0.68 1.97 -10.77
C ASP A 6 1.83 2.64 -9.97
N ILE A 7 1.55 2.98 -8.71
CA ILE A 7 2.51 3.61 -7.80
C ILE A 7 2.79 2.68 -6.63
N ALA A 8 4.06 2.33 -6.43
CA ALA A 8 4.56 1.67 -5.23
C ALA A 8 5.31 2.67 -4.35
N VAL A 9 4.87 2.82 -3.10
CA VAL A 9 5.49 3.68 -2.09
C VAL A 9 5.94 2.81 -0.92
N PHE A 10 7.12 3.11 -0.40
CA PHE A 10 7.65 2.48 0.80
C PHE A 10 7.47 3.47 1.95
N LEU A 11 6.79 3.02 3.01
CA LEU A 11 6.53 3.81 4.20
C LEU A 11 7.14 3.10 5.41
N VAL A 12 7.69 3.87 6.33
CA VAL A 12 8.32 3.36 7.55
C VAL A 12 7.38 3.53 8.74
N ASP A 13 6.61 4.62 8.77
CA ASP A 13 5.72 4.96 9.87
C ASP A 13 4.25 5.16 9.42
N PRO A 14 3.24 4.69 10.19
CA PRO A 14 1.83 4.87 9.84
C PRO A 14 1.41 6.33 9.63
N SER A 15 2.07 7.30 10.27
CA SER A 15 1.77 8.72 10.09
C SER A 15 2.12 9.22 8.69
N GLU A 16 3.13 8.62 8.03
CA GLU A 16 3.52 8.96 6.66
C GLU A 16 2.41 8.62 5.66
N LEU A 17 1.60 7.60 5.95
CA LEU A 17 0.44 7.25 5.12
C LEU A 17 -0.54 8.42 5.00
N HIS A 18 -0.75 9.17 6.09
CA HIS A 18 -1.66 10.30 6.09
C HIS A 18 -1.16 11.41 5.17
N ALA A 19 0.10 11.80 5.32
CA ALA A 19 0.74 12.80 4.47
C ALA A 19 0.76 12.39 2.98
N LEU A 20 0.98 11.09 2.71
CA LEU A 20 0.92 10.54 1.35
C LEU A 20 -0.50 10.67 0.77
N LEU A 21 -1.52 10.29 1.52
CA LEU A 21 -2.92 10.35 1.06
C LEU A 21 -3.38 11.78 0.82
N ASP A 22 -2.98 12.73 1.67
CA ASP A 22 -3.26 14.16 1.48
C ASP A 22 -2.60 14.68 0.20
N THR A 23 -1.35 14.28 -0.05
CA THR A 23 -0.63 14.65 -1.27
C THR A 23 -1.30 14.06 -2.52
N LEU A 24 -1.74 12.80 -2.45
CA LEU A 24 -2.46 12.15 -3.53
C LEU A 24 -3.83 12.78 -3.77
N ASP A 25 -4.54 13.23 -2.73
CA ASP A 25 -5.81 13.93 -2.88
C ASP A 25 -5.62 15.30 -3.54
N LEU A 26 -4.57 16.04 -3.14
CA LEU A 26 -4.19 17.29 -3.80
C LEU A 26 -3.85 17.08 -5.28
N TYR A 27 -3.03 16.07 -5.57
CA TYR A 27 -2.69 15.70 -6.94
C TYR A 27 -3.93 15.28 -7.74
N SER A 28 -4.85 14.55 -7.09
CA SER A 28 -6.11 14.10 -7.69
C SER A 28 -6.97 15.27 -8.15
N ARG A 29 -7.08 16.32 -7.34
CA ARG A 29 -7.83 17.53 -7.67
C ARG A 29 -7.20 18.31 -8.82
N ALA A 30 -5.87 18.32 -8.91
CA ALA A 30 -5.15 19.06 -9.95
C ALA A 30 -5.11 18.33 -11.31
N SER A 31 -5.09 17.00 -11.29
CA SER A 31 -4.89 16.15 -12.49
C SER A 31 -6.12 15.34 -12.91
N ASN A 32 -7.19 15.34 -12.11
CA ASN A 32 -8.32 14.41 -12.21
C ASN A 32 -7.95 12.92 -12.09
N ALA A 33 -6.72 12.58 -11.69
CA ALA A 33 -6.32 11.20 -11.43
C ALA A 33 -6.94 10.73 -10.11
N ARG A 34 -7.61 9.57 -10.05
CA ARG A 34 -8.28 9.10 -8.83
C ARG A 34 -7.62 7.86 -8.27
N LEU A 35 -7.21 7.91 -7.00
CA LEU A 35 -6.71 6.73 -6.29
C LEU A 35 -7.82 5.68 -6.15
N ASN A 36 -7.60 4.50 -6.70
CA ASN A 36 -8.51 3.37 -6.53
C ASN A 36 -8.15 2.59 -5.26
N ARG A 37 -8.74 3.01 -4.13
CA ARG A 37 -8.52 2.42 -2.80
C ARG A 37 -8.87 0.93 -2.72
N GLN A 38 -9.79 0.45 -3.56
CA GLN A 38 -10.13 -0.96 -3.65
C GLN A 38 -9.07 -1.78 -4.37
N LYS A 39 -8.19 -1.17 -5.16
CA LYS A 39 -7.05 -1.83 -5.81
C LYS A 39 -5.73 -1.56 -5.10
N THR A 40 -5.72 -0.68 -4.10
CA THR A 40 -4.53 -0.39 -3.31
C THR A 40 -4.23 -1.57 -2.38
N LEU A 41 -3.06 -2.18 -2.56
CA LEU A 41 -2.55 -3.26 -1.73
C LEU A 41 -1.45 -2.73 -0.82
N ALA A 42 -1.61 -2.86 0.50
CA ALA A 42 -0.54 -2.60 1.46
C ALA A 42 0.23 -3.90 1.75
N ILE A 43 1.56 -3.83 1.84
CA ILE A 43 2.40 -5.03 2.05
C ILE A 43 3.34 -4.77 3.21
N SER A 44 3.33 -5.67 4.21
CA SER A 44 4.31 -5.63 5.30
C SER A 44 5.65 -6.18 4.82
N LEU A 45 6.65 -5.30 4.63
CA LEU A 45 8.01 -5.73 4.25
C LEU A 45 8.69 -6.59 5.32
N SER A 46 8.33 -6.38 6.59
CA SER A 46 8.81 -7.21 7.71
C SER A 46 8.15 -8.59 7.75
N GLY A 47 7.07 -8.77 6.98
CA GLY A 47 6.20 -9.95 7.03
C GLY A 47 5.38 -10.08 8.32
N GLN A 48 5.63 -9.25 9.34
CA GLN A 48 4.87 -9.30 10.59
C GLN A 48 3.51 -8.62 10.42
N PRO A 49 2.44 -9.13 11.05
CA PRO A 49 1.18 -8.42 11.16
C PRO A 49 1.39 -7.15 11.99
N GLN A 50 1.07 -6.01 11.40
CA GLN A 50 1.20 -4.71 12.06
C GLN A 50 -0.18 -4.13 12.36
N GLN A 51 -0.69 -4.36 13.57
CA GLN A 51 -2.05 -3.98 13.98
C GLN A 51 -2.33 -2.47 13.83
N SER A 52 -1.33 -1.64 14.15
CA SER A 52 -1.42 -0.18 13.99
C SER A 52 -1.66 0.20 12.53
N TRP A 53 -0.96 -0.44 11.60
CA TRP A 53 -1.13 -0.23 10.17
C TRP A 53 -2.48 -0.69 9.66
N GLN A 54 -2.98 -1.85 10.10
CA GLN A 54 -4.32 -2.33 9.71
C GLN A 54 -5.41 -1.33 10.10
N SER A 55 -5.34 -0.78 11.32
CA SER A 55 -6.29 0.25 11.79
C SER A 55 -6.21 1.52 10.94
N THR A 56 -5.01 2.02 10.68
CA THR A 56 -4.78 3.22 9.86
C THR A 56 -5.22 3.01 8.40
N LEU A 57 -4.91 1.85 7.80
CA LEU A 57 -5.34 1.53 6.43
C LEU A 57 -6.86 1.46 6.34
N SER A 58 -7.50 0.78 7.30
CA SER A 58 -8.96 0.65 7.35
C SER A 58 -9.66 1.99 7.53
N SER A 59 -9.12 2.89 8.35
CA SER A 59 -9.71 4.24 8.53
C SER A 59 -9.67 5.07 7.25
N HIS A 60 -8.72 4.78 6.36
CA HIS A 60 -8.60 5.39 5.03
C HIS A 60 -9.29 4.60 3.92
N GLY A 61 -10.02 3.52 4.24
CA GLY A 61 -10.76 2.71 3.29
C GLY A 61 -9.90 1.80 2.41
N ILE A 62 -8.65 1.54 2.82
CA ILE A 62 -7.77 0.54 2.22
C ILE A 62 -7.94 -0.75 3.03
N THR A 63 -8.65 -1.71 2.44
CA THR A 63 -8.97 -2.98 3.11
C THR A 63 -8.09 -4.14 2.65
N GLN A 64 -7.37 -3.98 1.54
CA GLN A 64 -6.44 -4.99 1.05
C GLN A 64 -5.05 -4.76 1.63
N TRP A 65 -4.57 -5.75 2.37
CA TRP A 65 -3.22 -5.76 2.90
C TRP A 65 -2.70 -7.19 2.94
N HIS A 66 -1.38 -7.33 2.92
CA HIS A 66 -0.68 -8.60 2.82
C HIS A 66 0.42 -8.71 3.88
N ASP A 67 0.46 -9.84 4.58
CA ASP A 67 1.52 -10.20 5.52
C ASP A 67 2.04 -11.63 5.27
N ARG A 68 2.95 -12.12 6.12
CA ARG A 68 3.52 -13.48 5.98
C ARG A 68 2.50 -14.61 6.21
N SER A 69 1.39 -14.34 6.87
CA SER A 69 0.36 -15.34 7.18
C SER A 69 -0.56 -15.62 5.99
N ASP A 70 -0.57 -14.74 4.99
CA ASP A 70 -1.32 -14.97 3.77
C ASP A 70 -0.74 -16.10 2.91
N SER A 71 -1.64 -16.96 2.45
CA SER A 71 -1.31 -18.12 1.60
C SER A 71 -0.94 -17.77 0.15
N THR A 72 -1.13 -16.52 -0.26
CA THR A 72 -0.92 -16.04 -1.64
C THR A 72 0.09 -14.90 -1.67
N ALA A 73 1.15 -15.00 -2.47
CA ALA A 73 2.12 -13.92 -2.60
C ALA A 73 1.51 -12.61 -3.13
N ALA A 74 1.91 -11.46 -2.57
CA ALA A 74 1.58 -10.18 -3.16
C ALA A 74 2.17 -10.05 -4.57
N ILE A 75 1.34 -9.63 -5.53
CA ILE A 75 1.74 -9.47 -6.93
C ILE A 75 1.94 -7.98 -7.25
N TYR A 76 3.11 -7.63 -7.79
CA TYR A 76 3.39 -6.30 -8.34
C TYR A 76 3.78 -6.42 -9.81
N LEU A 77 3.04 -5.75 -10.70
CA LEU A 77 3.24 -5.79 -12.16
C LEU A 77 3.28 -7.21 -12.76
N GLY A 78 2.55 -8.16 -12.18
CA GLY A 78 2.51 -9.56 -12.62
C GLY A 78 3.61 -10.44 -12.04
N TYR A 79 4.47 -9.92 -11.16
CA TYR A 79 5.52 -10.67 -10.50
C TYR A 79 5.25 -10.81 -9.00
N PRO A 80 5.47 -12.00 -8.40
CA PRO A 80 5.34 -12.18 -6.97
C PRO A 80 6.46 -11.44 -6.23
N LEU A 81 6.08 -10.67 -5.23
CA LEU A 81 7.00 -10.07 -4.26
C LEU A 81 7.36 -11.12 -3.23
N THR A 82 8.59 -11.64 -3.31
CA THR A 82 9.11 -12.64 -2.37
C THR A 82 10.00 -11.97 -1.34
N SER A 83 9.79 -12.25 -0.06
CA SER A 83 10.78 -11.93 0.98
C SER A 83 11.86 -13.02 0.99
N ALA A 84 13.11 -12.63 0.74
CA ALA A 84 14.25 -13.52 0.92
C ALA A 84 14.58 -13.57 2.43
N ASN A 85 14.04 -14.56 3.15
CA ASN A 85 14.61 -14.91 4.45
C ASN A 85 15.94 -15.62 4.18
N HIS A 86 17.05 -15.03 4.63
CA HIS A 86 18.35 -15.69 4.73
C HIS A 86 18.70 -15.93 6.20
#